data_AF-A0A660V120-F1
#
_entry.id   AF-A0A660V120-F1
#
_cell.length_a   1.000
_cell.length_b   1.000
_cell.length_c   1.000
_cell.angle_alpha   90.00
_cell.angle_beta   90.00
_cell.angle_gamma   90.00
#
_symmetry.space_group_name_H-M   'P 1'
#
loop_
_entity.id
_entity.type
_entity.pdbx_description
1 polymer ?
#
loop_
_entity_poly.entity_id
_entity_poly.type
_entity_poly.pdbx_seq_one_letter_code
_entity_poly.pdbx_strand_id
1 'polypeptide(L)'
;MKEKISRTSLVVYAVLLVLSCFFPSAAGDAVVWYCIIGIFAIPPIVAGSLRYKIPGLIALLIAIALAGSDYHTGKRIHDRWEENARRREGLTNSAEEVVSMEAHKRLLERINRNGDINYDIVPRPLVTLEEFFEGNKDYGSIGYNFYPDQPSPSEFYHLFKTIRDRADVADVRVEIKDLEDPEGWPSTDTIWIVTKASVSDIKKWFGKRFEPDDIIVGFTKGRYTREHYEIPEGMQAIGVWWD
;
A
#
# COMPACT_ATOMS: atom_id res chain seq x y z
N MET A 1 35.54 -32.99 -45.93
CA MET A 1 34.60 -31.89 -45.62
C MET A 1 33.92 -32.08 -44.27
N LYS A 2 33.23 -33.22 -44.05
CA LYS A 2 32.54 -33.55 -42.78
C LYS A 2 33.40 -33.40 -41.51
N GLU A 3 34.63 -33.89 -41.53
CA GLU A 3 35.52 -33.79 -40.35
C GLU A 3 35.97 -32.35 -40.01
N LYS A 4 36.11 -31.47 -41.02
CA LYS A 4 36.46 -30.06 -40.78
C LYS A 4 35.31 -29.36 -40.04
N ILE A 5 34.07 -29.67 -40.42
CA ILE A 5 32.86 -29.13 -39.80
C ILE A 5 32.74 -29.59 -38.33
N SER A 6 32.94 -30.89 -38.05
CA SER A 6 32.89 -31.42 -36.67
C SER A 6 33.96 -30.81 -35.76
N ARG A 7 35.18 -30.60 -36.26
CA ARG A 7 36.27 -29.97 -35.50
C ARG A 7 35.95 -28.51 -35.17
N THR A 8 35.51 -27.72 -36.16
CA THR A 8 35.15 -26.31 -35.93
C THR A 8 34.00 -26.18 -34.95
N SER A 9 32.99 -27.06 -35.02
CA SER A 9 31.85 -27.07 -34.10
C SER A 9 32.26 -27.30 -32.65
N LEU A 10 33.18 -28.25 -32.38
CA LEU A 10 33.70 -28.51 -31.03
C LEU A 10 34.54 -27.35 -30.49
N VAL A 11 35.33 -26.68 -31.34
CA VAL A 11 36.08 -25.48 -30.95
C VAL A 11 35.13 -24.36 -30.56
N VAL A 12 34.07 -24.12 -31.36
CA VAL A 12 33.05 -23.12 -31.04
C VAL A 12 32.32 -23.46 -29.74
N TYR A 13 31.93 -24.73 -29.54
CA TYR A 13 31.35 -25.19 -28.27
C TYR A 13 32.26 -24.87 -27.08
N ALA A 14 33.55 -25.21 -27.15
CA ALA A 14 34.49 -24.98 -26.05
C ALA A 14 34.65 -23.49 -25.74
N VAL A 15 34.72 -22.64 -26.78
CA VAL A 15 34.78 -21.18 -26.62
C VAL A 15 33.52 -20.64 -25.95
N LEU A 16 32.34 -21.05 -26.41
CA LEU A 16 31.06 -20.60 -25.83
C LEU A 16 30.89 -21.07 -24.37
N LEU A 17 31.35 -22.28 -24.05
CA LEU A 17 31.33 -22.79 -22.69
C LEU A 17 32.24 -21.97 -21.77
N VAL A 18 33.46 -21.65 -22.22
CA VAL A 18 34.36 -20.79 -21.45
C VAL A 18 33.76 -19.39 -21.25
N LEU A 19 33.18 -18.80 -22.29
CA LEU A 19 32.49 -17.52 -22.20
C LEU A 19 31.33 -17.54 -21.20
N SER A 20 30.63 -18.67 -21.07
CA SER A 20 29.54 -18.81 -20.08
C SER A 20 30.00 -18.61 -18.63
N CYS A 21 31.28 -18.87 -18.32
CA CYS A 21 31.84 -18.63 -16.99
C CYS A 21 32.10 -17.14 -16.72
N PHE A 22 32.14 -16.29 -17.75
CA PHE A 22 32.43 -14.86 -17.63
C PHE A 22 31.19 -13.96 -17.70
N PHE A 23 30.01 -14.52 -18.00
CA PHE A 23 28.75 -13.80 -17.94
C PHE A 23 28.02 -14.15 -16.63
N PRO A 24 28.14 -13.33 -15.57
CA PRO A 24 27.29 -13.51 -14.39
C PRO A 24 25.83 -13.32 -14.83
N SER A 25 25.10 -14.42 -14.85
CA SER A 25 23.67 -14.47 -15.15
C SER A 25 22.94 -14.79 -13.86
N ALA A 26 21.74 -14.22 -13.66
CA ALA A 26 20.91 -14.64 -12.54
C ALA A 26 20.56 -16.13 -12.73
N ALA A 27 20.51 -16.86 -11.63
CA ALA A 27 20.17 -18.29 -11.69
C ALA A 27 18.79 -18.47 -12.34
N GLY A 28 18.73 -19.29 -13.39
CA GLY A 28 17.54 -19.51 -14.22
C GLY A 28 17.55 -18.77 -15.57
N ASP A 29 18.40 -17.76 -15.76
CA ASP A 29 18.46 -16.97 -17.00
C ASP A 29 19.44 -17.57 -18.03
N ALA A 30 20.32 -18.49 -17.62
CA ALA A 30 21.32 -19.08 -18.49
C ALA A 30 20.82 -20.36 -19.21
N VAL A 31 19.62 -20.84 -18.90
CA VAL A 31 19.01 -22.03 -19.54
C VAL A 31 19.02 -21.93 -21.07
N VAL A 32 18.59 -20.78 -21.62
CA VAL A 32 18.59 -20.55 -23.08
C VAL A 32 20.00 -20.57 -23.65
N TRP A 33 20.97 -20.03 -22.91
CA TRP A 33 22.38 -20.02 -23.30
C TRP A 33 22.97 -21.43 -23.37
N TYR A 34 22.68 -22.28 -22.39
CA TYR A 34 23.12 -23.68 -22.41
C TYR A 34 22.46 -24.50 -23.52
N CYS A 35 21.20 -24.21 -23.87
CA CYS A 35 20.54 -24.80 -25.04
C CYS A 35 21.26 -24.42 -26.35
N ILE A 36 21.64 -23.14 -26.51
CA ILE A 36 22.40 -22.66 -27.67
C ILE A 36 23.77 -23.36 -27.76
N ILE A 37 24.48 -23.47 -26.64
CA ILE A 37 25.75 -24.21 -26.55
C ILE A 37 25.56 -25.68 -26.97
N GLY A 38 24.49 -26.33 -26.49
CA GLY A 38 24.17 -27.73 -26.81
C GLY A 38 23.97 -28.00 -28.31
N ILE A 39 23.43 -27.03 -29.06
CA ILE A 39 23.24 -27.17 -30.53
C ILE A 39 24.58 -27.40 -31.25
N PHE A 40 25.67 -26.78 -30.80
CA PHE A 40 27.00 -26.96 -31.40
C PHE A 40 27.63 -28.33 -31.13
N ALA A 41 27.04 -29.13 -30.23
CA ALA A 41 27.43 -30.52 -30.02
C ALA A 41 26.79 -31.49 -31.03
N ILE A 42 25.75 -31.08 -31.76
CA ILE A 42 25.01 -31.94 -32.71
C ILE A 42 25.84 -32.31 -33.96
N PRO A 43 26.52 -31.37 -34.66
CA PRO A 43 27.30 -31.71 -35.85
C PRO A 43 28.40 -32.77 -35.66
N PRO A 44 29.20 -32.79 -34.57
CA PRO A 44 30.18 -33.86 -34.34
C PRO A 44 29.54 -35.22 -34.02
N ILE A 45 28.33 -35.26 -33.43
CA ILE A 45 27.58 -36.50 -33.16
C ILE A 45 27.08 -37.13 -34.46
N VAL A 46 26.44 -36.33 -35.32
CA VAL A 46 25.74 -36.82 -36.52
C VAL A 46 26.71 -37.10 -37.67
N ALA A 47 27.64 -36.18 -37.94
CA ALA A 47 28.49 -36.20 -39.13
C ALA A 47 29.96 -36.51 -38.87
N GLY A 48 30.38 -36.61 -37.60
CA GLY A 48 31.78 -36.84 -37.22
C GLY A 48 32.22 -38.30 -37.35
N SER A 49 33.54 -38.50 -37.49
CA SER A 49 34.16 -39.82 -37.26
C SER A 49 34.11 -40.18 -35.78
N LEU A 50 34.37 -41.45 -35.43
CA LEU A 50 34.22 -41.96 -34.06
C LEU A 50 34.94 -41.10 -33.01
N ARG A 51 36.11 -40.56 -33.35
CA ARG A 51 36.91 -39.62 -32.54
C ARG A 51 36.23 -38.30 -32.19
N TYR A 52 35.24 -37.86 -32.96
CA TYR A 52 34.48 -36.63 -32.72
C TYR A 52 33.08 -36.89 -32.14
N LYS A 53 32.52 -38.09 -32.39
CA LYS A 53 31.21 -38.47 -31.84
C LYS A 53 31.22 -38.54 -30.32
N ILE A 54 32.26 -39.14 -29.73
CA ILE A 54 32.37 -39.28 -28.26
C ILE A 54 32.48 -37.90 -27.57
N PRO A 55 33.39 -36.99 -27.97
CA PRO A 55 33.41 -35.63 -27.43
C PRO A 55 32.12 -34.84 -27.65
N GLY A 56 31.48 -35.01 -28.82
CA GLY A 56 30.18 -34.38 -29.09
C GLY A 56 29.09 -34.84 -28.12
N LEU A 57 29.02 -36.15 -27.84
CA LEU A 57 28.06 -36.70 -26.87
C LEU A 57 28.31 -36.14 -25.46
N ILE A 58 29.57 -36.09 -25.02
CA ILE A 58 29.95 -35.53 -23.71
C ILE A 58 29.56 -34.06 -23.62
N ALA A 59 29.86 -33.27 -24.66
CA ALA A 59 29.50 -31.86 -24.75
C ALA A 59 27.98 -31.63 -24.66
N LEU A 60 27.18 -32.47 -25.32
CA LEU A 60 25.73 -32.39 -25.24
C LEU A 60 25.23 -32.71 -23.81
N LEU A 61 25.76 -33.74 -23.17
CA LEU A 61 25.39 -34.13 -21.79
C LEU A 61 25.73 -33.02 -20.78
N ILE A 62 26.88 -32.37 -20.92
CA ILE A 62 27.29 -31.24 -20.08
C ILE A 62 26.30 -30.07 -20.25
N ALA A 63 25.95 -29.72 -21.49
CA ALA A 63 25.00 -28.63 -21.75
C ALA A 63 23.62 -28.91 -21.14
N ILE A 64 23.12 -30.15 -21.24
CA ILE A 64 21.85 -30.57 -20.63
C ILE A 64 21.93 -30.49 -19.10
N ALA A 65 23.01 -30.98 -18.49
CA ALA A 65 23.19 -30.95 -17.04
C ALA A 65 23.24 -29.50 -16.50
N LEU A 66 23.94 -28.60 -17.20
CA LEU A 66 24.01 -27.18 -16.85
C LEU A 66 22.65 -26.49 -17.00
N ALA A 67 21.94 -26.74 -18.10
CA ALA A 67 20.59 -26.21 -18.31
C ALA A 67 19.62 -26.67 -17.22
N GLY A 68 19.65 -27.97 -16.87
CA GLY A 68 18.81 -28.52 -15.81
C GLY A 68 19.15 -27.95 -14.43
N SER A 69 20.45 -27.84 -14.10
CA SER A 69 20.91 -27.27 -12.84
C SER A 69 20.52 -25.79 -12.68
N ASP A 70 20.69 -25.00 -13.74
CA ASP A 70 20.34 -23.58 -13.75
C ASP A 70 18.82 -23.41 -13.64
N TYR A 71 18.03 -24.18 -14.39
CA TYR A 71 16.57 -24.18 -14.30
C TYR A 71 16.08 -24.52 -12.89
N HIS A 72 16.61 -25.58 -12.27
CA HIS A 72 16.23 -25.96 -10.91
C HIS A 72 16.65 -24.92 -9.87
N THR A 73 17.76 -24.23 -10.08
CA THR A 73 18.22 -23.18 -9.17
C THR A 73 17.38 -21.92 -9.32
N GLY A 74 17.09 -21.50 -10.55
CA GLY A 74 16.18 -20.40 -10.84
C GLY A 74 14.79 -20.63 -10.27
N LYS A 75 14.22 -21.82 -10.46
CA LYS A 75 12.92 -22.19 -9.89
C LYS A 75 12.90 -22.08 -8.36
N ARG A 76 13.89 -22.65 -7.66
CA ARG A 76 13.98 -22.56 -6.18
C ARG A 76 14.09 -21.13 -5.67
N ILE A 77 14.80 -20.27 -6.41
CA ILE A 77 14.92 -18.86 -6.06
C ILE A 77 13.57 -18.20 -6.29
N HIS A 78 12.96 -18.34 -7.46
CA HIS A 78 11.64 -17.78 -7.75
C HIS A 78 10.58 -18.17 -6.71
N ASP A 79 10.45 -19.46 -6.39
CA ASP A 79 9.52 -19.97 -5.38
C ASP A 79 9.75 -19.29 -4.00
N ARG A 80 11.02 -19.13 -3.60
CA ARG A 80 11.39 -18.44 -2.35
C ARG A 80 11.07 -16.94 -2.39
N TRP A 81 11.24 -16.30 -3.54
CA TRP A 81 10.90 -14.89 -3.69
C TRP A 81 9.39 -14.67 -3.56
N GLU A 82 8.57 -15.52 -4.18
CA GLU A 82 7.12 -15.49 -4.03
C GLU A 82 6.65 -15.78 -2.60
N GLU A 83 7.28 -16.75 -1.92
CA GLU A 83 7.01 -17.03 -0.51
C GLU A 83 7.35 -15.82 0.39
N ASN A 84 8.52 -15.22 0.18
CA ASN A 84 8.94 -14.03 0.93
C ASN A 84 8.05 -12.82 0.65
N ALA A 85 7.58 -12.64 -0.59
CA ALA A 85 6.65 -11.57 -0.95
C ALA A 85 5.32 -11.72 -0.20
N ARG A 86 4.71 -12.92 -0.24
CA ARG A 86 3.49 -13.24 0.51
C ARG A 86 3.66 -13.07 2.02
N ARG A 87 4.81 -13.51 2.56
CA ARG A 87 5.12 -13.35 3.98
C ARG A 87 5.25 -11.89 4.38
N ARG A 88 5.89 -11.07 3.56
CA ARG A 88 6.02 -9.62 3.79
C ARG A 88 4.65 -8.94 3.75
N GLU A 89 3.83 -9.25 2.76
CA GLU A 89 2.46 -8.74 2.66
C GLU A 89 1.63 -9.12 3.89
N GLY A 90 1.67 -10.39 4.32
CA GLY A 90 0.99 -10.83 5.54
C GLY A 90 1.49 -10.13 6.81
N LEU A 91 2.80 -9.88 6.93
CA LEU A 91 3.38 -9.11 8.04
C LEU A 91 2.91 -7.65 8.02
N THR A 92 2.86 -7.02 6.85
CA THR A 92 2.36 -5.65 6.69
C THR A 92 0.88 -5.56 7.09
N ASN A 93 0.04 -6.45 6.56
CA ASN A 93 -1.40 -6.46 6.89
C ASN A 93 -1.63 -6.67 8.39
N SER A 94 -0.91 -7.61 9.00
CA SER A 94 -0.99 -7.85 10.45
C SER A 94 -0.53 -6.63 11.26
N ALA A 95 0.53 -5.93 10.84
CA ALA A 95 0.98 -4.72 11.52
C ALA A 95 -0.04 -3.58 11.40
N GLU A 96 -0.63 -3.38 10.22
CA GLU A 96 -1.68 -2.38 10.02
C GLU A 96 -2.93 -2.67 10.87
N GLU A 97 -3.32 -3.94 10.98
CA GLU A 97 -4.45 -4.36 11.82
C GLU A 97 -4.19 -4.07 13.30
N VAL A 98 -2.99 -4.39 13.81
CA VAL A 98 -2.61 -4.07 15.19
C VAL A 98 -2.66 -2.57 15.46
N VAL A 99 -2.10 -1.76 14.56
CA VAL A 99 -2.12 -0.29 14.70
C VAL A 99 -3.56 0.25 14.69
N SER A 100 -4.40 -0.26 13.80
CA SER A 100 -5.83 0.11 13.72
C SER A 100 -6.57 -0.23 15.02
N MET A 101 -6.39 -1.45 15.54
CA MET A 101 -6.99 -1.90 16.81
C MET A 101 -6.53 -1.07 18.01
N GLU A 102 -5.24 -0.74 18.09
CA GLU A 102 -4.72 0.09 19.17
C GLU A 102 -5.25 1.53 19.11
N ALA A 103 -5.36 2.11 17.91
CA ALA A 103 -5.91 3.44 17.71
C ALA A 103 -7.41 3.48 18.06
N HIS A 104 -8.17 2.51 17.57
CA HIS A 104 -9.58 2.34 17.88
C HIS A 104 -9.83 2.24 19.39
N LYS A 105 -9.07 1.39 20.09
CA LYS A 105 -9.16 1.25 21.54
C LYS A 105 -8.90 2.57 22.27
N ARG A 106 -7.84 3.31 21.88
CA ARG A 106 -7.53 4.62 22.47
C ARG A 106 -8.66 5.62 22.25
N LEU A 107 -9.27 5.62 21.05
CA LEU A 107 -10.40 6.48 20.73
C LEU A 107 -11.63 6.13 21.57
N LEU A 108 -11.98 4.85 21.69
CA LEU A 108 -13.11 4.41 22.51
C LEU A 108 -12.94 4.77 24.00
N GLU A 109 -11.73 4.61 24.54
CA GLU A 109 -11.40 5.06 25.90
C GLU A 109 -11.54 6.59 26.04
N ARG A 110 -11.12 7.34 25.02
CA ARG A 110 -11.18 8.81 24.99
C ARG A 110 -12.60 9.36 24.92
N ILE A 111 -13.48 8.75 24.14
CA ILE A 111 -14.85 9.25 23.95
C ILE A 111 -15.75 8.89 25.14
N ASN A 112 -15.54 7.71 25.75
CA ASN A 112 -16.38 7.22 26.84
C ASN A 112 -15.96 7.70 28.25
N ARG A 113 -14.89 8.49 28.37
CA ARG A 113 -14.36 8.98 29.67
C ARG A 113 -15.37 9.76 30.53
N ASN A 114 -16.37 10.38 29.89
CA ASN A 114 -17.38 11.21 30.55
C ASN A 114 -18.77 10.53 30.60
N GLY A 115 -18.84 9.24 30.24
CA GLY A 115 -20.08 8.50 30.05
C GLY A 115 -20.27 8.04 28.60
N ASP A 116 -21.34 7.27 28.37
CA ASP A 116 -21.72 6.80 27.04
C ASP A 116 -22.18 7.97 26.17
N ILE A 117 -21.49 8.17 25.05
CA ILE A 117 -21.69 9.29 24.13
C ILE A 117 -23.06 9.29 23.43
N ASN A 118 -23.75 8.15 23.42
CA ASN A 118 -25.08 8.04 22.83
C ASN A 118 -26.18 8.66 23.69
N TYR A 119 -25.87 9.11 24.92
CA TYR A 119 -26.81 9.84 25.76
C TYR A 119 -26.68 11.36 25.56
N ASP A 120 -27.80 12.05 25.29
CA ASP A 120 -27.87 13.51 25.08
C ASP A 120 -27.27 14.35 26.24
N ILE A 121 -27.16 13.78 27.45
CA ILE A 121 -26.56 14.43 28.62
C ILE A 121 -25.02 14.44 28.61
N VAL A 122 -24.41 13.54 27.84
CA VAL A 122 -22.95 13.44 27.71
C VAL A 122 -22.53 14.39 26.58
N PRO A 123 -21.63 15.35 26.84
CA PRO A 123 -21.17 16.24 25.79
C PRO A 123 -20.41 15.46 24.71
N ARG A 124 -20.76 15.72 23.45
CA ARG A 124 -20.09 15.13 22.29
C ARG A 124 -18.58 15.45 22.28
N PRO A 125 -17.70 14.44 22.28
CA PRO A 125 -16.27 14.64 22.27
C PRO A 125 -15.78 15.45 21.07
N LEU A 126 -14.80 16.33 21.30
CA LEU A 126 -14.05 17.01 20.25
C LEU A 126 -12.63 16.43 20.21
N VAL A 127 -12.39 15.52 19.27
CA VAL A 127 -11.11 14.82 19.13
C VAL A 127 -10.25 15.46 18.04
N THR A 128 -8.95 15.20 18.11
CA THR A 128 -8.00 15.59 17.05
C THR A 128 -8.23 14.76 15.77
N LEU A 129 -7.67 15.23 14.65
CA LEU A 129 -7.67 14.46 13.41
C LEU A 129 -6.94 13.12 13.59
N GLU A 130 -5.80 13.11 14.30
CA GLU A 130 -5.01 11.91 14.55
C GLU A 130 -5.80 10.88 15.37
N GLU A 131 -6.47 11.32 16.44
CA GLU A 131 -7.30 10.43 17.28
C GLU A 131 -8.42 9.76 16.49
N PHE A 132 -9.03 10.45 15.52
CA PHE A 132 -10.15 9.92 14.74
C PHE A 132 -9.74 9.14 13.49
N PHE A 133 -8.72 9.60 12.76
CA PHE A 133 -8.41 9.08 11.42
C PHE A 133 -7.24 8.09 11.38
N GLU A 134 -6.30 8.13 12.32
CA GLU A 134 -5.19 7.18 12.31
C GLU A 134 -5.70 5.77 12.63
N GLY A 135 -5.53 4.84 11.69
CA GLY A 135 -6.05 3.48 11.81
C GLY A 135 -7.52 3.32 11.40
N ASN A 136 -8.22 4.41 11.05
CA ASN A 136 -9.60 4.36 10.58
C ASN A 136 -9.67 3.90 9.11
N LYS A 137 -10.35 2.79 8.87
CA LYS A 137 -10.65 2.25 7.53
C LYS A 137 -12.16 2.13 7.29
N ASP A 138 -12.97 2.63 8.21
CA ASP A 138 -14.42 2.46 8.20
C ASP A 138 -15.10 3.59 7.42
N TYR A 139 -15.64 3.25 6.24
CA TYR A 139 -16.42 4.18 5.42
C TYR A 139 -17.74 4.60 6.10
N GLY A 140 -18.29 3.81 7.04
CA GLY A 140 -19.47 4.21 7.80
C GLY A 140 -19.20 5.37 8.76
N SER A 141 -17.94 5.64 9.09
CA SER A 141 -17.58 6.62 10.11
C SER A 141 -17.71 8.08 9.67
N ILE A 142 -17.70 8.39 8.36
CA ILE A 142 -17.82 9.76 7.83
C ILE A 142 -18.28 9.76 6.36
N GLY A 143 -19.15 10.72 6.01
CA GLY A 143 -19.50 11.00 4.62
C GLY A 143 -20.27 9.86 3.93
N TYR A 144 -21.06 9.09 4.67
CA TYR A 144 -21.79 7.95 4.13
C TYR A 144 -22.82 8.33 3.05
N ASN A 145 -23.22 9.60 2.95
CA ASN A 145 -24.10 10.10 1.90
C ASN A 145 -23.43 10.40 0.56
N PHE A 146 -22.09 10.37 0.47
CA PHE A 146 -21.39 10.50 -0.80
C PHE A 146 -21.57 9.23 -1.64
N TYR A 147 -22.57 9.20 -2.52
CA TYR A 147 -22.84 8.08 -3.42
C TYR A 147 -22.79 8.52 -4.89
N PRO A 148 -22.21 7.72 -5.81
CA PRO A 148 -21.57 6.41 -5.59
C PRO A 148 -20.08 6.48 -5.21
N ASP A 149 -19.49 7.68 -5.19
CA ASP A 149 -18.05 7.89 -5.01
C ASP A 149 -17.73 8.46 -3.63
N GLN A 150 -17.87 7.63 -2.60
CA GLN A 150 -17.57 8.02 -1.22
C GLN A 150 -16.07 8.21 -1.00
N PRO A 151 -15.60 9.39 -0.56
CA PRO A 151 -14.21 9.56 -0.17
C PRO A 151 -13.89 8.69 1.05
N SER A 152 -12.72 8.04 1.03
CA SER A 152 -12.27 7.24 2.17
C SER A 152 -11.97 8.12 3.40
N PRO A 153 -12.00 7.57 4.62
CA PRO A 153 -11.55 8.28 5.82
C PRO A 153 -10.14 8.86 5.66
N SER A 154 -9.24 8.15 4.97
CA SER A 154 -7.88 8.64 4.71
C SER A 154 -7.84 9.90 3.82
N GLU A 155 -8.78 10.02 2.87
CA GLU A 155 -8.88 11.18 1.99
C GLU A 155 -9.42 12.40 2.73
N PHE A 156 -10.42 12.21 3.59
CA PHE A 156 -10.85 13.26 4.54
C PHE A 156 -9.69 13.68 5.44
N TYR A 157 -8.93 12.73 5.98
CA TYR A 157 -7.80 13.04 6.84
C TYR A 157 -6.77 13.91 6.13
N HIS A 158 -6.38 13.54 4.90
CA HIS A 158 -5.44 14.32 4.10
C HIS A 158 -5.95 15.74 3.80
N LEU A 159 -7.24 15.88 3.44
CA LEU A 159 -7.85 17.19 3.23
C LEU A 159 -7.75 18.06 4.48
N PHE A 160 -8.15 17.50 5.64
CA PHE A 160 -8.21 18.28 6.87
C PHE A 160 -6.84 18.58 7.47
N LYS A 161 -5.83 17.73 7.28
CA LYS A 161 -4.44 18.11 7.55
C LYS A 161 -4.02 19.30 6.69
N THR A 162 -4.33 19.26 5.39
CA THR A 162 -4.02 20.37 4.48
C THR A 162 -4.70 21.68 4.90
N ILE A 163 -5.95 21.61 5.37
CA ILE A 163 -6.67 22.76 5.93
C ILE A 163 -6.03 23.23 7.23
N ARG A 164 -5.67 22.31 8.14
CA ARG A 164 -5.03 22.63 9.42
C ARG A 164 -3.67 23.32 9.26
N ASP A 165 -2.91 22.96 8.22
CA ASP A 165 -1.57 23.51 7.96
C ASP A 165 -1.60 24.94 7.39
N ARG A 166 -2.78 25.54 7.21
CA ARG A 166 -2.92 26.92 6.72
C ARG A 166 -2.63 27.93 7.83
N ALA A 167 -2.00 29.05 7.48
CA ALA A 167 -1.64 30.11 8.43
C ALA A 167 -2.85 30.82 9.08
N ASP A 168 -4.04 30.75 8.46
CA ASP A 168 -5.29 31.33 8.96
C ASP A 168 -6.12 30.35 9.80
N VAL A 169 -5.64 29.11 10.02
CA VAL A 169 -6.29 28.08 10.82
C VAL A 169 -5.46 27.80 12.08
N ALA A 170 -6.09 27.83 13.26
CA ALA A 170 -5.42 27.43 14.51
C ALA A 170 -5.58 25.95 14.81
N ASP A 171 -6.74 25.38 14.51
CA ASP A 171 -7.03 23.99 14.85
C ASP A 171 -8.15 23.40 14.00
N VAL A 172 -8.19 22.07 13.95
CA VAL A 172 -9.28 21.29 13.35
C VAL A 172 -9.65 20.15 14.30
N ARG A 173 -10.94 20.05 14.63
CA ARG A 173 -11.48 19.06 15.58
C ARG A 173 -12.61 18.26 14.95
N VAL A 174 -12.63 16.97 15.20
CA VAL A 174 -13.73 16.08 14.80
C VAL A 174 -14.73 16.02 15.95
N GLU A 175 -15.99 16.37 15.68
CA GLU A 175 -17.08 16.13 16.64
C GLU A 175 -17.57 14.70 16.47
N ILE A 176 -17.49 13.91 17.54
CA ILE A 176 -18.02 12.55 17.54
C ILE A 176 -19.54 12.63 17.74
N LYS A 177 -20.29 12.07 16.79
CA LYS A 177 -21.75 12.13 16.75
C LYS A 177 -22.39 11.06 17.63
N ASP A 178 -22.00 9.80 17.40
CA ASP A 178 -22.52 8.61 18.07
C ASP A 178 -21.55 7.41 17.90
N LEU A 179 -21.85 6.33 18.62
CA LEU A 179 -21.22 5.02 18.51
C LEU A 179 -22.33 3.98 18.36
N GLU A 180 -22.75 3.70 17.12
CA GLU A 180 -23.85 2.77 16.85
C GLU A 180 -23.46 1.31 17.17
N ASP A 181 -22.25 0.90 16.77
CA ASP A 181 -21.66 -0.39 17.12
C ASP A 181 -20.65 -0.18 18.26
N PRO A 182 -20.85 -0.77 19.45
CA PRO A 182 -19.90 -0.68 20.57
C PRO A 182 -18.49 -1.16 20.23
N GLU A 183 -18.34 -2.03 19.23
CA GLU A 183 -17.04 -2.54 18.75
C GLU A 183 -16.58 -1.84 17.46
N GLY A 184 -17.42 -0.99 16.86
CA GLY A 184 -17.15 -0.29 15.60
C GLY A 184 -16.43 1.06 15.78
N TRP A 185 -16.04 1.67 14.67
CA TRP A 185 -15.47 3.02 14.69
C TRP A 185 -16.59 4.04 14.96
N PRO A 186 -16.41 5.01 15.88
CA PRO A 186 -17.43 6.02 16.12
C PRO A 186 -17.68 6.88 14.88
N SER A 187 -18.88 7.42 14.74
CA SER A 187 -19.25 8.24 13.58
C SER A 187 -19.02 9.73 13.82
N THR A 188 -18.83 10.47 12.74
CA THR A 188 -18.84 11.92 12.70
C THR A 188 -19.63 12.41 11.50
N ASP A 189 -20.45 13.43 11.72
CA ASP A 189 -21.13 14.20 10.68
C ASP A 189 -20.55 15.63 10.58
N THR A 190 -19.70 16.03 11.53
CA THR A 190 -19.26 17.42 11.69
C THR A 190 -17.78 17.52 12.02
N ILE A 191 -17.05 18.29 11.21
CA ILE A 191 -15.66 18.68 11.50
C ILE A 191 -15.59 20.19 11.70
N TRP A 192 -14.99 20.61 12.81
CA TRP A 192 -14.85 22.00 13.21
C TRP A 192 -13.48 22.55 12.82
N ILE A 193 -13.48 23.68 12.13
CA ILE A 193 -12.29 24.43 11.75
C ILE A 193 -12.24 25.70 12.59
N VAL A 194 -11.19 25.88 13.38
CA VAL A 194 -10.95 27.09 14.18
C VAL A 194 -10.06 28.03 13.38
N THR A 195 -10.62 29.14 12.89
CA THR A 195 -9.97 29.95 11.84
C THR A 195 -10.36 31.42 11.89
N LYS A 196 -9.57 32.25 11.20
CA LYS A 196 -9.90 33.64 10.85
C LYS A 196 -10.55 33.77 9.47
N ALA A 197 -10.57 32.70 8.68
CA ALA A 197 -11.14 32.70 7.34
C ALA A 197 -12.66 32.93 7.37
N SER A 198 -13.18 33.49 6.28
CA SER A 198 -14.61 33.65 6.08
C SER A 198 -15.25 32.33 5.62
N VAL A 199 -16.55 32.16 5.85
CA VAL A 199 -17.32 31.03 5.31
C VAL A 199 -17.17 30.91 3.78
N SER A 200 -17.11 32.04 3.08
CA SER A 200 -16.93 32.07 1.61
C SER A 200 -15.58 31.48 1.20
N ASP A 201 -14.53 31.71 1.97
CA ASP A 201 -13.20 31.18 1.67
C ASP A 201 -13.10 29.69 2.02
N ILE A 202 -13.68 29.28 3.15
CA ILE A 202 -13.74 27.89 3.60
C ILE A 202 -14.42 27.01 2.55
N LYS A 203 -15.56 27.45 1.98
CA LYS A 203 -16.25 26.71 0.90
C LYS A 203 -15.34 26.38 -0.29
N LYS A 204 -14.36 27.24 -0.59
CA LYS A 204 -13.43 27.02 -1.72
C LYS A 204 -12.39 25.93 -1.44
N TRP A 205 -12.17 25.55 -0.19
CA TRP A 205 -11.12 24.59 0.19
C TRP A 205 -11.50 23.13 -0.12
N PHE A 206 -12.80 22.82 -0.14
CA PHE A 206 -13.32 21.46 -0.33
C PHE A 206 -13.40 21.04 -1.79
N GLY A 207 -13.50 22.02 -2.71
CA GLY A 207 -13.86 21.75 -4.09
C GLY A 207 -15.18 21.00 -4.21
N LYS A 208 -15.40 20.34 -5.35
CA LYS A 208 -16.62 19.53 -5.57
C LYS A 208 -16.59 18.17 -4.90
N ARG A 209 -15.40 17.67 -4.56
CA ARG A 209 -15.23 16.30 -4.07
C ARG A 209 -15.66 16.13 -2.62
N PHE A 210 -15.48 17.17 -1.81
CA PHE A 210 -15.76 17.15 -0.38
C PHE A 210 -16.76 18.25 0.02
N GLU A 211 -17.59 18.70 -0.93
CA GLU A 211 -18.54 19.78 -0.69
C GLU A 211 -19.44 19.43 0.50
N PRO A 212 -19.47 20.25 1.58
CA PRO A 212 -20.34 19.99 2.72
C PRO A 212 -21.79 20.35 2.41
N ASP A 213 -22.72 19.62 3.02
CA ASP A 213 -24.15 19.88 2.91
C ASP A 213 -24.53 21.19 3.61
N ASP A 214 -23.88 21.50 4.74
CA ASP A 214 -24.08 22.77 5.45
C ASP A 214 -22.82 23.29 6.15
N ILE A 215 -22.83 24.58 6.48
CA ILE A 215 -21.79 25.26 7.25
C ILE A 215 -22.40 25.95 8.47
N ILE A 216 -21.89 25.58 9.64
CA ILE A 216 -22.33 26.08 10.93
C ILE A 216 -21.32 27.12 11.44
N VAL A 217 -21.79 28.32 11.78
CA VAL A 217 -20.93 29.40 12.30
C VAL A 217 -21.02 29.49 13.83
N GLY A 218 -19.87 29.34 14.48
CA GLY A 218 -19.72 29.30 15.92
C GLY A 218 -20.22 27.98 16.51
N PHE A 219 -19.83 27.72 17.77
CA PHE A 219 -20.46 26.66 18.55
C PHE A 219 -21.90 27.09 18.90
N THR A 220 -22.81 26.89 17.95
CA THR A 220 -24.23 27.13 18.15
C THR A 220 -24.75 26.22 19.27
N LYS A 221 -25.72 26.71 20.05
CA LYS A 221 -26.48 25.88 21.00
C LYS A 221 -27.40 24.97 20.18
N GLY A 222 -26.93 23.76 19.87
CA GLY A 222 -27.72 22.71 19.26
C GLY A 222 -28.52 21.91 20.30
N ARG A 223 -29.15 20.82 19.84
CA ARG A 223 -29.79 19.82 20.71
C ARG A 223 -28.78 19.14 21.65
N TYR A 224 -27.57 18.89 21.15
CA TYR A 224 -26.49 18.25 21.90
C TYR A 224 -25.49 19.26 22.42
N THR A 225 -24.98 19.01 23.62
CA THR A 225 -23.82 19.73 24.13
C THR A 225 -22.54 19.11 23.56
N ARG A 226 -21.50 19.91 23.40
CA ARG A 226 -20.17 19.46 22.95
C ARG A 226 -19.18 19.62 24.08
N GLU A 227 -18.10 18.85 24.02
CA GLU A 227 -16.94 19.06 24.87
C GLU A 227 -16.48 20.52 24.78
N HIS A 228 -16.11 21.08 25.94
CA HIS A 228 -15.67 22.46 26.00
C HIS A 228 -14.37 22.65 25.22
N TYR A 229 -14.32 23.68 24.37
CA TYR A 229 -13.15 24.07 23.63
C TYR A 229 -13.04 25.61 23.61
N GLU A 230 -11.86 26.12 23.97
CA GLU A 230 -11.59 27.55 24.01
C GLU A 230 -11.15 28.04 22.63
N ILE A 231 -11.96 28.90 22.01
CA ILE A 231 -11.63 29.51 20.72
C ILE A 231 -10.62 30.64 20.96
N PRO A 232 -9.44 30.63 20.31
CA PRO A 232 -8.47 31.70 20.44
C PRO A 232 -9.05 33.07 20.06
N GLU A 233 -8.54 34.12 20.70
CA GLU A 233 -9.00 35.50 20.44
C GLU A 233 -8.88 35.87 18.96
N GLY A 234 -9.95 36.47 18.42
CA GLY A 234 -10.02 36.87 17.02
C GLY A 234 -10.20 35.71 16.03
N MET A 235 -10.50 34.50 16.51
CA MET A 235 -10.87 33.35 15.68
C MET A 235 -12.34 32.97 15.88
N GLN A 236 -12.84 32.11 14.99
CA GLN A 236 -14.17 31.53 15.06
C GLN A 236 -14.09 30.03 14.77
N ALA A 237 -15.04 29.27 15.32
CA ALA A 237 -15.25 27.89 14.95
C ALA A 237 -16.25 27.83 13.78
N ILE A 238 -15.90 27.09 12.73
CA ILE A 238 -16.75 26.84 11.56
C ILE A 238 -16.92 25.33 11.44
N GLY A 239 -18.13 24.84 11.67
CA GLY A 239 -18.49 23.45 11.47
C GLY A 239 -18.82 23.21 10.00
N VAL A 240 -18.19 22.20 9.40
CA VAL A 240 -18.62 21.67 8.11
C VAL A 240 -19.31 20.34 8.34
N TRP A 241 -20.53 20.24 7.82
CA TRP A 241 -21.44 19.15 8.11
C TRP A 241 -21.81 18.38 6.85
N TRP A 242 -21.94 17.07 6.99
CA TRP A 242 -22.48 16.16 5.99
C TRP A 242 -23.64 15.39 6.59
N ASP A 243 -24.73 15.28 5.83
CA ASP A 243 -25.88 14.46 6.22
C ASP A 243 -25.53 12.97 6.18
#